data_AF-E1II77-F1
#
_entry.id   AF-E1II77-F1
#
_cell.length_a   1.000
_cell.length_b   1.000
_cell.length_c   1.000
_cell.angle_alpha   90.00
_cell.angle_beta   90.00
_cell.angle_gamma   90.00
#
_symmetry.space_group_name_H-M   'P 1'
#
loop_
_entity.id
_entity.type
_entity.pdbx_description
1 polymer ?
#
loop_
_entity_poly.entity_id
_entity_poly.type
_entity_poly.pdbx_seq_one_letter_code
_entity_poly.pdbx_strand_id
1 'polypeptide(L)'
;MYTLDANIYARDIDPNDPNFEDCHALLERLKRGDVPIIVPTLLLAELAASISRVRRDPIRARLVVDALQSLPFMEFVDLDRTLGQAAADIAADRAVKGADAVYIAVAHRYGCTLVTLDQEQAKRAALIVTVMTPQDVLRVL
;
A
#
# COMPACT_ATOMS: atom_id res chain seq x y z
N MET A 1 12.25 4.57 2.56
CA MET A 1 11.21 3.66 3.09
C MET A 1 9.89 4.06 2.47
N TYR A 2 9.05 3.08 2.15
CA TYR A 2 7.81 3.31 1.42
C TYR A 2 6.61 2.74 2.17
N THR A 3 5.48 3.39 2.03
CA THR A 3 4.17 2.81 2.34
C THR A 3 3.46 2.59 1.02
N LEU A 4 3.24 1.33 0.64
CA LEU A 4 2.55 0.99 -0.60
C LEU A 4 1.06 0.81 -0.33
N ASP A 5 0.23 1.48 -1.12
CA ASP A 5 -1.22 1.26 -1.15
C ASP A 5 -1.55 -0.17 -1.64
N ALA A 6 -2.66 -0.73 -1.16
CA ALA A 6 -3.22 -1.99 -1.65
C ALA A 6 -3.41 -2.02 -3.17
N ASN A 7 -3.70 -0.89 -3.81
CA ASN A 7 -3.86 -0.86 -5.25
C ASN A 7 -2.59 -1.32 -5.99
N ILE A 8 -1.38 -1.06 -5.48
CA ILE A 8 -0.12 -1.49 -6.11
C ILE A 8 -0.05 -3.01 -6.21
N TYR A 9 -0.30 -3.70 -5.10
CA TYR A 9 -0.33 -5.16 -5.06
C TYR A 9 -1.47 -5.73 -5.90
N ALA A 10 -2.65 -5.07 -5.90
CA ALA A 10 -3.78 -5.52 -6.69
C ALA A 10 -3.49 -5.51 -8.19
N ARG A 11 -2.76 -4.50 -8.70
CA ARG A 11 -2.33 -4.43 -10.11
C ARG A 11 -1.28 -5.50 -10.45
N ASP A 12 -0.33 -5.74 -9.54
CA ASP A 12 0.68 -6.81 -9.71
C ASP A 12 0.07 -8.23 -9.82
N ILE A 13 -1.13 -8.46 -9.27
CA ILE A 13 -1.78 -9.77 -9.33
C ILE A 13 -2.41 -10.07 -10.70
N ASP A 14 -2.71 -9.07 -11.52
CA ASP A 14 -3.35 -9.23 -12.83
C ASP A 14 -2.40 -8.79 -13.96
N PRO A 15 -1.76 -9.74 -14.67
CA PRO A 15 -0.89 -9.43 -15.80
C PRO A 15 -1.55 -8.68 -16.96
N ASN A 16 -2.89 -8.61 -17.00
CA ASN A 16 -3.61 -7.84 -18.01
C ASN A 16 -3.92 -6.40 -17.57
N ASP A 17 -3.60 -6.04 -16.33
CA ASP A 17 -3.80 -4.68 -15.87
C ASP A 17 -2.79 -3.74 -16.57
N PRO A 18 -3.22 -2.57 -17.09
CA PRO A 18 -2.32 -1.63 -17.74
C PRO A 18 -1.14 -1.15 -16.87
N ASN A 19 -1.27 -1.20 -15.55
CA ASN A 19 -0.23 -0.79 -14.59
C ASN A 19 0.57 -1.98 -14.04
N PHE A 20 0.33 -3.20 -14.54
CA PHE A 20 1.01 -4.41 -14.08
C PHE A 20 2.53 -4.27 -14.17
N GLU A 21 3.06 -3.85 -15.32
CA GLU A 21 4.52 -3.79 -15.55
C GLU A 21 5.23 -2.90 -14.53
N ASP A 22 4.70 -1.69 -14.29
CA ASP A 22 5.29 -0.74 -13.35
C ASP A 22 5.17 -1.22 -11.89
N CYS A 23 4.01 -1.78 -11.50
CA CYS A 23 3.81 -2.29 -10.14
C CYS A 23 4.69 -3.51 -9.87
N HIS A 24 4.77 -4.43 -10.83
CA HIS A 24 5.61 -5.62 -10.74
C HIS A 24 7.09 -5.25 -10.64
N ALA A 25 7.55 -4.36 -11.52
CA ALA A 25 8.94 -3.88 -11.50
C ALA A 25 9.28 -3.17 -10.18
N LEU A 26 8.37 -2.34 -9.65
CA LEU A 26 8.55 -1.69 -8.36
C LEU A 26 8.74 -2.71 -7.23
N LEU A 27 7.83 -3.67 -7.10
CA LEU A 27 7.88 -4.67 -6.02
C LEU A 27 9.15 -5.52 -6.10
N GLU A 28 9.55 -5.93 -7.31
CA GLU A 28 10.81 -6.65 -7.53
C GLU A 28 12.03 -5.80 -7.20
N ARG A 29 12.04 -4.50 -7.53
CA ARG A 29 13.14 -3.57 -7.22
C ARG A 29 13.29 -3.36 -5.72
N LEU A 30 12.18 -3.13 -5.01
CA LEU A 30 12.17 -2.97 -3.55
C LEU A 30 12.65 -4.23 -2.85
N LYS A 31 12.16 -5.40 -3.28
CA LYS A 31 12.59 -6.71 -2.77
C LYS A 31 14.08 -6.96 -2.98
N ARG A 32 14.62 -6.67 -4.17
CA ARG A 32 16.05 -6.89 -4.47
C ARG A 32 16.97 -5.93 -3.72
N GLY A 33 16.49 -4.73 -3.43
CA GLY A 33 17.24 -3.71 -2.70
C GLY A 33 17.09 -3.79 -1.18
N ASP A 34 16.35 -4.77 -0.65
CA ASP A 34 15.94 -4.87 0.76
C ASP A 34 15.40 -3.52 1.29
N VAL A 35 14.65 -2.80 0.46
CA VAL A 35 14.13 -1.48 0.79
C VAL A 35 12.93 -1.64 1.72
N PRO A 36 12.93 -1.05 2.93
CA PRO A 36 11.84 -1.25 3.88
C PRO A 36 10.50 -0.71 3.37
N ILE A 37 9.47 -1.55 3.50
CA ILE A 37 8.07 -1.25 3.23
C ILE A 37 7.31 -1.31 4.55
N ILE A 38 6.66 -0.21 4.95
CA ILE A 38 5.87 -0.11 6.17
C ILE A 38 4.42 0.13 5.80
N VAL A 39 3.53 -0.79 6.16
CA VAL A 39 2.12 -0.81 5.73
C VAL A 39 1.18 -1.13 6.89
N PRO A 40 -0.08 -0.66 6.87
CA PRO A 40 -1.05 -1.05 7.89
C PRO A 40 -1.48 -2.52 7.71
N THR A 41 -1.90 -3.18 8.80
CA THR A 41 -2.53 -4.52 8.73
C THR A 41 -3.83 -4.53 7.90
N LEU A 42 -4.42 -3.36 7.63
CA LEU A 42 -5.53 -3.18 6.68
C LEU A 42 -5.22 -3.77 5.29
N LEU A 43 -3.96 -3.68 4.85
CA LEU A 43 -3.52 -4.23 3.55
C LEU A 43 -3.90 -5.70 3.37
N LEU A 44 -3.83 -6.50 4.44
CA LEU A 44 -4.10 -7.94 4.39
C LEU A 44 -5.54 -8.21 3.92
N ALA A 45 -6.51 -7.46 4.45
CA ALA A 45 -7.92 -7.60 4.09
C ALA A 45 -8.18 -7.11 2.65
N GLU A 46 -7.59 -5.98 2.27
CA GLU A 46 -7.75 -5.41 0.93
C GLU A 46 -7.14 -6.30 -0.17
N LEU A 47 -5.97 -6.87 0.12
CA LEU A 47 -5.27 -7.77 -0.79
C LEU A 47 -6.04 -9.09 -0.97
N ALA A 48 -6.45 -9.74 0.13
CA ALA A 48 -7.25 -10.96 0.06
C ALA A 48 -8.53 -10.76 -0.74
N ALA A 49 -9.22 -9.63 -0.52
CA ALA A 49 -10.44 -9.29 -1.24
C ALA A 49 -10.16 -9.05 -2.73
N SER A 50 -9.06 -8.37 -3.08
CA SER A 50 -8.67 -8.11 -4.47
C SER A 50 -8.36 -9.41 -5.21
N ILE A 51 -7.56 -10.31 -4.62
CA ILE A 51 -7.27 -11.64 -5.20
C ILE A 51 -8.56 -12.43 -5.41
N SER A 52 -9.42 -12.47 -4.39
CA SER A 52 -10.66 -13.25 -4.44
C SER A 52 -11.63 -12.72 -5.51
N ARG A 53 -11.69 -11.40 -5.72
CA ARG A 53 -12.53 -10.81 -6.78
C ARG A 53 -12.03 -11.14 -8.19
N VAL A 54 -10.71 -11.08 -8.41
CA VAL A 54 -10.11 -11.30 -9.73
C VAL A 54 -10.04 -12.79 -10.06
N ARG A 55 -9.56 -13.62 -9.13
CA ARG A 55 -9.24 -15.03 -9.38
C ARG A 55 -10.28 -16.03 -8.89
N ARG A 56 -11.27 -15.58 -8.09
CA ARG A 56 -12.29 -16.45 -7.43
C ARG A 56 -11.68 -17.60 -6.62
N ASP A 57 -10.50 -17.38 -6.06
CA ASP A 57 -9.72 -18.39 -5.34
C ASP A 57 -9.37 -17.90 -3.91
N PRO A 58 -10.24 -18.18 -2.93
CA PRO A 58 -10.04 -17.74 -1.55
C PRO A 58 -8.91 -18.48 -0.84
N ILE A 59 -8.54 -19.69 -1.27
CA ILE A 59 -7.41 -20.43 -0.69
C ILE A 59 -6.12 -19.72 -1.08
N ARG A 60 -5.95 -19.42 -2.37
CA ARG A 60 -4.81 -18.65 -2.86
C ARG A 60 -4.72 -17.27 -2.23
N ALA A 61 -5.85 -16.58 -2.03
CA ALA A 61 -5.88 -15.29 -1.36
C ALA A 61 -5.24 -15.35 0.04
N ARG A 62 -5.61 -16.36 0.85
CA ARG A 62 -5.04 -16.56 2.19
C ARG A 62 -3.54 -16.88 2.14
N LEU A 63 -3.14 -17.79 1.26
CA LEU A 63 -1.72 -18.15 1.09
C LEU A 63 -0.85 -16.96 0.70
N VAL A 64 -1.34 -16.07 -0.17
CA VAL A 64 -0.61 -14.86 -0.56
C VAL A 64 -0.47 -13.89 0.61
N VAL A 65 -1.54 -13.70 1.38
CA VAL A 65 -1.51 -12.83 2.57
C VAL A 65 -0.53 -13.36 3.62
N ASP A 66 -0.57 -14.66 3.92
CA ASP A 66 0.35 -15.30 4.87
C ASP A 66 1.82 -15.17 4.39
N ALA A 67 2.06 -15.40 3.10
CA ALA A 67 3.39 -15.25 2.51
C ALA A 67 3.90 -13.80 2.59
N LEU A 68 3.04 -12.81 2.34
CA LEU A 68 3.40 -11.39 2.41
C LEU A 68 3.87 -10.98 3.81
N GLN A 69 3.22 -11.50 4.85
CA GLN A 69 3.60 -11.24 6.25
C GLN A 69 4.94 -11.87 6.64
N SER A 70 5.41 -12.87 5.89
CA SER A 70 6.70 -13.52 6.14
C SER A 70 7.90 -12.81 5.49
N LEU A 71 7.67 -11.74 4.73
CA LEU A 71 8.73 -11.03 4.00
C LEU A 71 9.55 -10.14 4.95
N PRO A 72 10.89 -10.28 4.99
CA PRO A 72 11.73 -9.61 6.00
C PRO A 72 11.83 -8.09 5.82
N PHE A 73 11.55 -7.58 4.61
CA PHE A 73 11.57 -6.15 4.30
C PHE A 73 10.19 -5.48 4.48
N MET A 74 9.19 -6.22 4.95
CA MET A 74 7.84 -5.71 5.19
C MET A 74 7.55 -5.62 6.68
N GLU A 75 7.22 -4.42 7.14
CA GLU A 75 6.74 -4.15 8.49
C GLU A 75 5.25 -3.85 8.46
N PHE A 76 4.48 -4.58 9.26
CA PHE A 76 3.05 -4.41 9.40
C PHE A 76 2.73 -3.65 10.68
N VAL A 77 2.03 -2.52 10.54
CA VAL A 77 1.58 -1.70 11.65
C VAL A 77 0.13 -2.06 11.98
N ASP A 78 -0.11 -2.50 13.21
CA ASP A 78 -1.45 -2.84 13.67
C ASP A 78 -2.38 -1.62 13.59
N LEU A 79 -3.56 -1.80 12.98
CA LEU A 79 -4.66 -0.84 13.04
C LEU A 79 -5.33 -0.90 14.41
N ASP A 80 -4.64 -0.39 15.41
CA ASP A 80 -5.13 -0.21 16.77
C ASP A 80 -5.96 1.08 16.93
N ARG A 81 -6.44 1.35 18.15
CA ARG A 81 -7.20 2.57 18.45
C ARG A 81 -6.41 3.85 18.18
N THR A 82 -5.10 3.83 18.42
CA THR A 82 -4.24 5.00 18.25
C THR A 82 -4.09 5.34 16.77
N LEU A 83 -3.75 4.36 15.94
CA LEU A 83 -3.66 4.54 14.49
C LEU A 83 -5.03 4.87 13.89
N GLY A 84 -6.09 4.23 14.38
CA GLY A 84 -7.47 4.51 13.98
C GLY A 84 -7.90 5.96 14.25
N GLN A 85 -7.54 6.51 15.41
CA GLN A 85 -7.83 7.91 15.73
C GLN A 85 -7.03 8.87 14.84
N ALA A 86 -5.73 8.62 14.64
CA ALA A 86 -4.91 9.44 13.75
C ALA A 86 -5.44 9.43 12.30
N ALA A 87 -5.90 8.27 11.81
CA ALA A 87 -6.55 8.16 10.51
C ALA A 87 -7.88 8.92 10.47
N ALA A 88 -8.69 8.86 11.53
CA ALA A 88 -9.94 9.61 11.61
C ALA A 88 -9.71 11.13 11.53
N ASP A 89 -8.70 11.65 12.24
CA ASP A 89 -8.34 13.07 12.22
C ASP A 89 -7.89 13.50 10.81
N ILE A 90 -7.03 12.70 10.16
CA ILE A 90 -6.60 12.93 8.76
C ILE A 90 -7.80 12.90 7.80
N ALA A 91 -8.71 11.94 7.96
CA ALA A 91 -9.91 11.82 7.13
C ALA A 91 -10.81 13.05 7.28
N ALA A 92 -11.02 13.54 8.50
CA ALA A 92 -11.80 14.74 8.76
C ALA A 92 -11.15 15.99 8.14
N ASP A 93 -9.83 16.14 8.31
CA ASP A 93 -9.10 17.34 7.87
C ASP A 93 -8.88 17.40 6.35
N ARG A 94 -8.78 16.25 5.68
CA ARG A 94 -8.44 16.18 4.25
C ARG A 94 -9.57 15.64 3.38
N ALA A 95 -10.68 15.25 4.00
CA ALA A 95 -11.82 14.61 3.35
C ALA A 95 -11.45 13.34 2.54
N VAL A 96 -10.44 12.57 2.95
CA VAL A 96 -10.05 11.29 2.31
C VAL A 96 -10.93 10.13 2.79
N LYS A 97 -10.98 9.03 2.04
CA LYS A 97 -11.68 7.80 2.50
C LYS A 97 -10.96 7.23 3.72
N GLY A 98 -11.71 6.52 4.57
CA GLY A 98 -11.16 5.96 5.81
C GLY A 98 -9.96 5.03 5.59
N ALA A 99 -10.01 4.16 4.59
CA ALA A 99 -8.89 3.27 4.25
C ALA A 99 -7.66 4.08 3.82
N ASP A 100 -7.83 5.03 2.89
CA ASP A 100 -6.77 5.92 2.43
C ASP A 100 -6.10 6.67 3.59
N ALA A 101 -6.89 7.14 4.56
CA ALA A 101 -6.39 7.83 5.74
C ALA A 101 -5.51 6.95 6.61
N VAL A 102 -5.78 5.65 6.69
CA VAL A 102 -4.94 4.70 7.44
C VAL A 102 -3.56 4.57 6.79
N TYR A 103 -3.47 4.46 5.46
CA TYR A 103 -2.18 4.45 4.76
C TYR A 103 -1.43 5.78 4.94
N ILE A 104 -2.12 6.91 4.86
CA ILE A 104 -1.52 8.23 5.08
C ILE A 104 -1.02 8.36 6.52
N ALA A 105 -1.77 7.87 7.51
CA ALA A 105 -1.39 7.89 8.91
C ALA A 105 -0.13 7.05 9.17
N VAL A 106 -0.02 5.86 8.57
CA VAL A 106 1.20 5.04 8.61
C VAL A 106 2.36 5.78 7.96
N ALA A 107 2.18 6.27 6.73
CA ALA A 107 3.23 6.98 6.01
C ALA A 107 3.74 8.20 6.80
N HIS A 108 2.83 8.97 7.39
CA HIS A 108 3.15 10.14 8.19
C HIS A 108 3.88 9.76 9.49
N ARG A 109 3.37 8.76 10.22
CA ARG A 109 3.95 8.32 11.51
C ARG A 109 5.38 7.81 11.38
N TYR A 110 5.71 7.16 10.26
CA TYR A 110 7.02 6.54 10.04
C TYR A 110 7.89 7.30 9.03
N GLY A 111 7.48 8.49 8.59
CA GLY A 111 8.22 9.30 7.61
C GLY A 111 8.44 8.59 6.27
N CYS A 112 7.50 7.73 5.86
CA CYS A 112 7.58 7.00 4.59
C CYS A 112 7.03 7.85 3.43
N THR A 113 7.53 7.58 2.23
CA THR A 113 6.88 8.02 1.00
C THR A 113 5.68 7.12 0.71
N LEU A 114 4.49 7.71 0.55
CA LEU A 114 3.30 6.98 0.13
C LEU A 114 3.36 6.71 -1.38
N VAL A 115 3.19 5.45 -1.78
CA VAL A 115 3.12 5.05 -3.18
C VAL A 115 1.71 4.58 -3.50
N THR A 116 1.04 5.28 -4.40
CA THR A 116 -0.34 4.97 -4.80
C THR A 116 -0.58 5.33 -6.27
N LEU A 117 -1.53 4.64 -6.90
CA LEU A 117 -2.10 4.98 -8.20
C LEU A 117 -3.44 5.73 -8.09
N ASP A 118 -3.99 5.91 -6.90
CA ASP A 118 -5.22 6.68 -6.69
C ASP A 118 -4.89 8.19 -6.68
N GLN A 119 -5.32 8.89 -7.73
CA GLN A 119 -5.04 10.32 -7.91
C GLN A 119 -5.73 11.20 -6.87
N GLU A 120 -6.90 10.81 -6.37
CA GLU A 120 -7.64 11.57 -5.37
C GLU A 120 -6.94 11.46 -4.01
N GLN A 121 -6.54 10.24 -3.62
CA GLN A 121 -5.72 10.01 -2.45
C GLN A 121 -4.39 10.75 -2.58
N ALA A 122 -3.69 10.62 -3.71
CA ALA A 122 -2.38 11.25 -3.92
C ALA A 122 -2.45 12.77 -3.74
N LYS A 123 -3.45 13.42 -4.36
CA LYS A 123 -3.65 14.86 -4.26
C LYS A 123 -3.89 15.32 -2.81
N ARG A 124 -4.69 14.57 -2.05
CA ARG A 124 -5.02 14.92 -0.66
C ARG A 124 -3.88 14.59 0.31
N ALA A 125 -3.18 13.49 0.09
CA ALA A 125 -2.06 13.02 0.89
C ALA A 125 -0.80 13.88 0.73
N ALA A 126 -0.57 14.48 -0.45
CA ALA A 126 0.60 15.31 -0.75
C ALA A 126 0.76 16.55 0.17
N LEU A 127 -0.29 16.91 0.91
CA LEU A 127 -0.25 17.98 1.92
C LEU A 127 0.29 17.51 3.29
N ILE A 128 0.51 16.21 3.47
CA ILE A 128 0.91 15.58 4.74
C ILE A 128 2.19 14.76 4.56
N VAL A 129 2.31 14.03 3.46
CA VAL A 129 3.44 13.13 3.18
C VAL A 129 3.94 13.30 1.75
N THR A 130 5.18 12.88 1.48
CA THR A 130 5.65 12.71 0.10
C THR A 130 4.84 11.60 -0.57
N VAL A 131 4.35 11.86 -1.78
CA VAL A 131 3.59 10.90 -2.57
C VAL A 131 4.31 10.66 -3.89
N MET A 132 4.36 9.41 -4.33
CA MET A 132 4.93 9.01 -5.62
C MET A 132 4.05 7.97 -6.31
N THR A 133 4.10 7.92 -7.64
CA THR A 133 3.61 6.76 -8.39
C THR A 133 4.69 5.67 -8.46
N PRO A 134 4.36 4.43 -8.85
CA PRO A 134 5.38 3.40 -9.07
C PRO A 134 6.48 3.83 -10.06
N GLN A 135 6.10 4.52 -11.14
CA GLN A 135 7.04 5.05 -12.12
C GLN A 135 7.99 6.09 -11.51
N ASP A 136 7.50 6.97 -10.64
CA ASP A 136 8.36 7.96 -9.98
C ASP A 136 9.39 7.30 -9.08
N VAL A 137 8.97 6.27 -8.33
CA VAL A 137 9.88 5.50 -7.46
C VAL A 137 10.93 4.76 -8.30
N LEU A 138 10.54 4.11 -9.39
CA LEU A 138 11.46 3.40 -10.29
C LEU A 138 12.51 4.31 -10.93
N ARG A 139 12.22 5.60 -11.13
CA ARG A 139 13.20 6.56 -11.65
C ARG A 139 14.27 6.96 -10.63
N VAL A 140 14.02 6.77 -9.33
CA VAL A 140 14.91 7.21 -8.25
C VAL A 140 15.56 6.05 -7.46
N LEU A 141 15.21 4.79 -7.78
CA LEU A 141 15.77 3.56 -7.19
C LEU A 141 16.79 2.85 -8.09
#